data_AF-A0A8S9H6Q7-F1
#
_entry.id   AF-A0A8S9H6Q7-F1
#
_cell.length_a   1.000
_cell.length_b   1.000
_cell.length_c   1.000
_cell.angle_alpha   90.00
_cell.angle_beta   90.00
_cell.angle_gamma   90.00
#
_symmetry.space_group_name_H-M   'P 1'
#
loop_
_entity.id
_entity.type
_entity.pdbx_description
1 polymer ?
#
loop_
_entity_poly.entity_id
_entity_poly.type
_entity_poly.pdbx_seq_one_letter_code
_entity_poly.pdbx_strand_id
1 'polypeptide(L)'
;MDLSISALTSKILAIQGELVEIQSYIVRRPEASASFDNRNNKSTDIHRQTSVDDATNRGRLVHKVTSDMSNTHNREEEISADTYATVMRHQFNLESLGDRLQKIEDATTIMKDKWHRGDEAMRDFTGKGLEQDLVATTIKASFTNNPRI
;
A
#
# COMPACT_ATOMS: atom_id res chain seq x y z
N MET A 1 3.78 19.95 -10.98
CA MET A 1 4.21 18.54 -10.85
C MET A 1 3.24 17.74 -11.70
N ASP A 2 3.68 17.15 -12.81
CA ASP A 2 2.79 16.36 -13.66
C ASP A 2 2.55 15.00 -13.00
N LEU A 3 1.27 14.69 -12.73
CA LEU A 3 0.84 13.39 -12.26
C LEU A 3 0.56 12.50 -13.49
N SER A 4 1.53 11.70 -13.92
CA SER A 4 1.27 10.61 -14.86
C SER A 4 0.69 9.39 -14.13
N ILE A 5 -0.05 8.54 -14.84
CA ILE A 5 -0.52 7.25 -14.32
C ILE A 5 0.67 6.41 -13.86
N SER A 6 1.76 6.37 -14.63
CA SER A 6 2.99 5.69 -14.24
C SER A 6 3.57 6.20 -12.92
N ALA A 7 3.59 7.51 -12.69
CA ALA A 7 4.08 8.09 -11.44
C ALA A 7 3.16 7.76 -10.25
N LEU A 8 1.85 7.69 -10.47
CA LEU A 8 0.88 7.24 -9.47
C LEU A 8 1.06 5.76 -9.11
N THR A 9 1.20 4.90 -10.12
CA THR A 9 1.47 3.48 -9.94
C THR A 9 2.77 3.25 -9.17
N SER A 10 3.85 3.96 -9.52
CA SER A 10 5.12 3.86 -8.78
C SER A 10 4.98 4.26 -7.31
N LYS A 11 4.20 5.30 -6.99
CA LYS A 11 3.95 5.71 -5.61
C LYS A 11 3.14 4.67 -4.83
N ILE A 12 2.12 4.07 -5.46
CA ILE A 12 1.33 3.00 -4.83
C ILE A 12 2.22 1.80 -4.50
N LEU A 13 3.09 1.39 -5.42
CA LEU A 13 4.02 0.28 -5.19
C LEU A 13 5.00 0.58 -4.05
N ALA A 14 5.52 1.81 -3.95
CA ALA A 14 6.39 2.21 -2.85
C ALA A 14 5.68 2.10 -1.49
N ILE A 15 4.46 2.64 -1.39
CA ILE A 15 3.67 2.60 -0.14
C ILE A 15 3.30 1.15 0.22
N GLN A 16 2.98 0.31 -0.76
CA GLN A 16 2.72 -1.12 -0.52
C GLN A 16 3.96 -1.83 0.05
N GLY A 17 5.15 -1.52 -0.46
CA GLY A 17 6.41 -2.06 0.07
C GLY A 17 6.63 -1.69 1.55
N GLU A 18 6.44 -0.42 1.90
CA GLU A 18 6.53 0.05 3.29
C GLU A 18 5.51 -0.63 4.21
N LEU A 19 4.27 -0.82 3.74
CA LEU A 19 3.24 -1.53 4.53
C LEU A 19 3.59 -3.00 4.76
N VAL A 20 4.20 -3.67 3.78
CA VAL A 20 4.67 -5.06 3.93
C VAL A 20 5.83 -5.13 4.94
N GLU A 21 6.74 -4.16 4.92
CA GLU A 21 7.82 -4.08 5.91
C GLU A 21 7.27 -3.85 7.33
N ILE A 22 6.28 -2.98 7.50
CA ILE A 22 5.58 -2.77 8.77
C ILE A 22 4.90 -4.07 9.23
N GLN A 23 4.19 -4.77 8.36
CA GLN A 23 3.59 -6.06 8.69
C GLN A 23 4.64 -7.10 9.08
N SER A 24 5.77 -7.14 8.37
CA SER A 24 6.89 -8.03 8.70
C SER A 24 7.45 -7.74 10.08
N TYR A 25 7.62 -6.46 10.43
CA TYR A 25 8.05 -6.05 11.76
C TYR A 25 7.05 -6.44 12.86
N ILE A 26 5.74 -6.29 12.60
CA ILE A 26 4.68 -6.72 13.52
C ILE A 26 4.73 -8.23 13.76
N VAL A 27 4.90 -9.03 12.70
CA VAL A 27 4.95 -10.50 12.77
C VAL A 27 6.25 -11.00 13.40
N ARG A 28 7.38 -10.32 13.15
CA ARG A 28 8.71 -10.70 13.65
C ARG A 28 9.02 -10.21 15.06
N ARG A 29 8.13 -9.44 15.70
CA ARG A 29 8.30 -9.01 17.09
C ARG A 29 8.62 -10.26 17.92
N PRO A 30 9.84 -10.40 18.48
CA PRO A 30 10.17 -11.54 19.31
C PRO A 30 9.22 -11.54 20.49
N GLU A 31 8.79 -12.72 20.91
CA GLU A 31 8.11 -12.98 22.18
C GLU A 31 8.99 -12.64 23.41
N ALA A 32 9.78 -11.57 23.38
CA ALA A 32 10.46 -11.04 24.56
C ALA A 32 9.45 -10.55 25.63
N SER A 33 8.18 -10.39 25.24
CA SER A 33 7.05 -10.14 26.16
C SER A 33 6.45 -11.43 26.76
N ALA A 34 6.77 -12.63 26.25
CA ALA A 34 6.31 -13.90 26.80
C ALA A 34 7.37 -14.59 27.69
N SER A 35 8.36 -13.84 28.20
CA SER A 35 9.25 -14.32 29.27
C SER A 35 9.06 -13.58 30.59
N PHE A 36 7.96 -12.84 30.79
CA PHE A 36 7.47 -12.65 32.14
C PHE A 36 6.85 -13.97 32.57
N ASP A 37 7.70 -14.76 33.23
CA ASP A 37 7.46 -15.85 34.18
C ASP A 37 6.31 -15.51 35.13
N ASN A 38 5.10 -15.34 34.59
CA ASN A 38 3.89 -15.37 35.38
C ASN A 38 3.64 -16.85 35.66
N ARG A 39 4.42 -17.35 36.63
CA ARG A 39 4.03 -18.44 37.50
C ARG A 39 2.69 -18.07 38.09
N ASN A 40 1.65 -18.35 37.31
CA ASN A 40 0.29 -18.58 37.77
C ASN A 40 0.30 -19.88 38.58
N ASN A 41 1.06 -19.92 39.68
CA ASN A 41 0.90 -20.86 40.76
C ASN A 41 0.50 -20.11 42.03
N LYS A 42 -0.42 -19.15 41.90
CA LYS A 42 -1.35 -18.87 43.01
C LYS A 42 -2.41 -19.99 43.08
N SER A 43 -1.95 -21.24 43.12
CA SER A 43 -2.66 -22.28 43.85
C SER A 43 -2.39 -21.97 45.31
N THR A 44 -3.24 -21.11 45.86
CA THR A 44 -3.45 -21.03 47.30
C THR A 44 -3.89 -22.44 47.73
N ASP A 45 -2.91 -23.32 47.99
CA ASP A 45 -3.08 -24.54 48.78
C ASP A 45 -3.30 -24.10 50.23
N ILE A 46 -4.45 -23.46 50.42
CA ILE A 46 -5.11 -23.35 51.69
C ILE A 46 -5.52 -24.78 51.98
N HIS A 47 -4.74 -25.49 52.79
CA HIS A 47 -5.19 -26.34 53.90
C HIS A 47 -4.34 -27.60 54.13
N ARG A 48 -3.19 -27.45 54.78
CA ARG A 48 -2.60 -28.47 55.67
C ARG A 48 -1.93 -27.78 56.85
N GLN A 49 -2.68 -27.46 57.91
CA GLN A 49 -2.76 -28.23 59.15
C GLN A 49 -1.41 -28.64 59.78
N THR A 50 -1.20 -28.07 60.98
CA THR A 50 -0.56 -28.62 62.22
C THR A 50 0.95 -28.83 62.31
N SER A 51 1.64 -28.07 63.19
CA SER A 51 2.09 -28.51 64.54
C SER A 51 2.85 -27.37 65.27
N VAL A 52 2.30 -26.79 66.34
CA VAL A 52 2.72 -26.96 67.76
C VAL A 52 4.08 -26.34 68.14
N ASP A 53 3.97 -25.25 68.91
CA ASP A 53 4.75 -24.70 70.05
C ASP A 53 6.30 -24.59 70.05
N ASP A 54 6.78 -23.39 70.35
CA ASP A 54 7.64 -23.06 71.51
C ASP A 54 8.68 -21.94 71.23
N ALA A 55 8.76 -21.02 72.20
CA ALA A 55 9.84 -20.12 72.59
C ALA A 55 10.45 -19.09 71.61
N THR A 56 10.38 -17.82 72.05
CA THR A 56 11.52 -16.91 72.32
C THR A 56 12.64 -16.89 71.24
N ASN A 57 13.04 -15.81 70.56
CA ASN A 57 13.49 -14.49 71.01
C ASN A 57 13.97 -13.68 69.77
N ARG A 58 13.71 -12.36 69.80
CA ARG A 58 14.71 -11.28 69.59
C ARG A 58 15.53 -11.28 68.28
N GLY A 59 15.00 -10.62 67.24
CA GLY A 59 15.73 -10.29 66.01
C GLY A 59 15.42 -8.90 65.47
N ARG A 60 16.17 -7.90 65.96
CA ARG A 60 16.50 -6.59 65.36
C ARG A 60 15.74 -6.20 64.06
N LEU A 61 14.76 -5.33 64.22
CA LEU A 61 14.10 -4.59 63.13
C LEU A 61 15.09 -3.62 62.47
N VAL A 62 15.77 -4.08 61.41
CA VAL A 62 16.46 -3.19 60.47
C VAL A 62 15.45 -2.77 59.41
N HIS A 63 15.01 -1.52 59.43
CA HIS A 63 14.29 -0.94 58.30
C HIS A 63 15.25 -0.84 57.11
N LYS A 64 15.21 -1.83 56.22
CA LYS A 64 15.82 -1.73 54.90
C LYS A 64 14.86 -0.89 54.07
N VAL A 65 15.25 0.36 53.82
CA VAL A 65 14.59 1.25 52.87
C VAL A 65 14.58 0.53 51.52
N THR A 66 13.42 -0.02 51.16
CA THR A 66 13.10 -0.44 49.80
C THR A 66 13.06 0.82 48.95
N SER A 67 14.15 1.13 48.25
CA SER A 67 14.10 2.12 47.18
C SER A 67 13.37 1.48 46.01
N ASP A 68 12.08 1.75 45.95
CA ASP A 68 11.24 1.52 44.79
C ASP A 68 11.71 2.47 43.67
N MET A 69 12.66 2.00 42.88
CA MET A 69 13.15 2.68 41.69
C MET A 69 13.15 1.70 40.51
N SER A 70 12.01 1.09 40.22
CA SER A 70 11.73 0.55 38.89
C SER A 70 10.82 1.49 38.11
N ASN A 71 11.16 2.78 38.11
CA ASN A 71 10.66 3.72 37.11
C ASN A 71 11.71 3.84 35.99
N THR A 72 11.83 2.79 35.18
CA THR A 72 12.33 2.96 33.81
C THR A 72 11.21 2.57 32.87
N HIS A 73 10.70 3.64 32.27
CA HIS A 73 9.65 3.77 31.29
C HIS A 73 9.88 2.87 30.06
N ASN A 74 9.66 1.55 30.18
CA ASN A 74 9.49 0.68 29.02
C ASN A 74 8.01 0.72 28.61
N ARG A 75 7.57 1.89 28.12
CA ARG A 75 6.31 1.98 27.40
C ARG A 75 6.57 1.47 25.98
N GLU A 76 6.77 0.17 25.84
CA GLU A 76 6.55 -0.46 24.55
C GLU A 76 5.06 -0.32 24.26
N GLU A 77 4.71 0.58 23.35
CA GLU A 77 3.33 0.64 22.85
C GLU A 77 3.04 -0.68 22.15
N GLU A 78 2.32 -1.54 22.88
CA GLU A 78 1.69 -2.72 22.34
C GLU A 78 0.81 -2.26 21.17
N ILE A 79 1.01 -2.87 20.01
CA ILE A 79 0.31 -2.47 18.80
C ILE A 79 -1.15 -2.78 18.98
N SER A 80 -1.98 -1.73 19.06
CA SER A 80 -3.42 -1.88 19.24
C SER A 80 -4.03 -2.64 18.07
N ALA A 81 -5.07 -3.43 18.35
CA ALA A 81 -5.89 -4.08 17.33
C ALA A 81 -6.43 -3.06 16.30
N ASP A 82 -6.68 -1.82 16.72
CA ASP A 82 -7.10 -0.74 15.84
C ASP A 82 -6.01 -0.32 14.85
N THR A 83 -4.74 -0.29 15.28
CA THR A 83 -3.58 -0.02 14.43
C THR A 83 -3.43 -1.09 13.36
N TYR A 84 -3.56 -2.37 13.74
CA TYR A 84 -3.50 -3.48 12.79
C TYR A 84 -4.67 -3.43 11.79
N ALA A 85 -5.90 -3.20 12.27
CA ALA A 85 -7.06 -3.07 11.40
C ALA A 85 -6.90 -1.91 10.39
N THR A 86 -6.28 -0.82 10.81
CA THR A 86 -6.00 0.34 9.96
C THR A 86 -5.00 0.00 8.86
N VAL A 87 -3.90 -0.70 9.17
CA VAL A 87 -2.92 -1.19 8.18
C VAL A 87 -3.59 -2.07 7.13
N MET A 88 -4.44 -3.01 7.55
CA MET A 88 -5.15 -3.91 6.62
C MET A 88 -6.11 -3.16 5.69
N ARG A 89 -6.85 -2.17 6.20
CA ARG A 89 -7.73 -1.33 5.36
C ARG A 89 -6.92 -0.53 4.33
N HIS A 90 -5.78 0.03 4.71
CA HIS A 90 -4.94 0.78 3.78
C HIS A 90 -4.37 -0.09 2.67
N GLN A 91 -3.92 -1.31 2.99
CA GLN A 91 -3.46 -2.26 1.98
C GLN A 91 -4.56 -2.56 0.95
N PHE A 92 -5.77 -2.87 1.41
CA PHE A 92 -6.92 -3.15 0.53
C PHE A 92 -7.29 -1.95 -0.35
N ASN A 93 -7.31 -0.74 0.22
CA ASN A 93 -7.62 0.47 -0.53
C ASN A 93 -6.60 0.75 -1.63
N LEU A 94 -5.31 0.49 -1.39
CA LEU A 94 -4.25 0.67 -2.38
C LEU A 94 -4.32 -0.35 -3.52
N GLU A 95 -4.64 -1.61 -3.21
CA GLU A 95 -4.87 -2.65 -4.22
C GLU A 95 -6.04 -2.28 -5.12
N SER A 96 -7.17 -1.88 -4.53
CA SER A 96 -8.34 -1.40 -5.28
C SER A 96 -8.03 -0.15 -6.12
N LEU A 97 -7.18 0.75 -5.63
CA LEU A 97 -6.76 1.93 -6.39
C LEU A 97 -5.89 1.57 -7.59
N GLY A 98 -5.00 0.57 -7.44
CA GLY A 98 -4.21 0.02 -8.53
C GLY A 98 -5.09 -0.51 -9.67
N ASP A 99 -6.08 -1.35 -9.35
CA ASP A 99 -7.02 -1.89 -10.34
C ASP A 99 -7.79 -0.80 -11.09
N ARG A 100 -8.17 0.27 -10.39
CA ARG A 100 -8.88 1.41 -10.99
C ARG A 100 -7.96 2.19 -11.93
N LEU A 101 -6.70 2.39 -11.56
CA LEU A 101 -5.72 3.05 -12.43
C LEU A 101 -5.47 2.24 -13.70
N GLN A 102 -5.33 0.92 -13.58
CA GLN A 102 -5.17 0.05 -14.75
C GLN A 102 -6.36 0.18 -15.72
N LYS A 103 -7.60 0.16 -15.21
CA LYS A 103 -8.80 0.34 -16.04
C LYS A 103 -8.82 1.69 -16.76
N ILE A 104 -8.36 2.75 -16.11
CA ILE A 104 -8.27 4.08 -16.73
C ILE A 104 -7.20 4.10 -17.82
N GLU A 105 -6.05 3.46 -17.59
CA GLU A 105 -4.97 3.32 -18.57
C GLU A 105 -5.43 2.56 -19.81
N ASP A 106 -6.12 1.43 -19.63
CA ASP A 106 -6.66 0.63 -20.73
C ASP A 106 -7.69 1.43 -21.55
N ALA A 107 -8.62 2.11 -20.88
CA ALA A 107 -9.61 2.96 -21.54
C ALA A 107 -8.95 4.12 -22.30
N THR A 108 -7.90 4.71 -21.72
CA THR A 108 -7.13 5.78 -22.36
C THR A 108 -6.41 5.28 -23.61
N THR A 109 -5.86 4.07 -23.56
CA THR A 109 -5.19 3.41 -24.69
C THR A 109 -6.17 3.13 -25.82
N ILE A 110 -7.35 2.58 -25.51
CA ILE A 110 -8.42 2.34 -26.49
C ILE A 110 -8.87 3.65 -27.14
N MET A 111 -9.04 4.70 -26.33
CA MET A 111 -9.44 6.01 -26.83
C MET A 111 -8.38 6.56 -27.79
N LYS A 112 -7.10 6.55 -27.39
CA LYS A 112 -5.99 6.99 -28.27
C LYS A 112 -5.98 6.24 -29.61
N ASP A 113 -6.11 4.92 -29.61
CA ASP A 113 -6.14 4.12 -30.86
C ASP A 113 -7.28 4.57 -31.78
N LYS A 114 -8.50 4.73 -31.24
CA LYS A 114 -9.66 5.17 -32.02
C LYS A 114 -9.47 6.55 -32.61
N TRP A 115 -8.93 7.48 -31.84
CA TRP A 115 -8.64 8.84 -32.30
C TRP A 115 -7.58 8.82 -33.42
N HIS A 116 -6.50 8.04 -33.26
CA HIS A 116 -5.47 7.91 -34.29
C HIS A 116 -6.01 7.30 -35.59
N ARG A 117 -6.85 6.27 -35.49
CA ARG A 117 -7.50 5.64 -36.65
C ARG A 117 -8.44 6.60 -37.37
N GLY A 118 -9.18 7.42 -36.64
CA GLY A 118 -10.05 8.45 -37.20
C GLY A 118 -9.26 9.53 -37.94
N ASP A 119 -8.16 10.00 -37.34
CA ASP A 119 -7.25 10.97 -37.96
C ASP A 119 -6.63 10.42 -39.26
N GLU A 120 -6.16 9.18 -39.23
CA GLU A 120 -5.62 8.51 -40.41
C GLU A 120 -6.64 8.35 -41.54
N ALA A 121 -7.86 7.92 -41.22
CA ALA A 121 -8.94 7.85 -42.21
C ALA A 121 -9.26 9.20 -42.85
N MET A 122 -9.21 10.30 -42.07
CA MET A 122 -9.42 11.65 -42.57
C MET A 122 -8.29 12.12 -43.49
N ARG A 123 -7.03 11.82 -43.15
CA ARG A 123 -5.88 12.13 -44.02
C ARG A 123 -5.96 11.35 -45.34
N ASP A 124 -6.30 10.06 -45.28
CA ASP A 124 -6.45 9.22 -46.47
C ASP A 124 -7.56 9.71 -47.41
N PHE A 125 -8.70 10.11 -46.84
CA PHE A 125 -9.80 10.69 -47.61
C PHE A 125 -9.38 11.98 -48.30
N THR A 126 -8.70 12.87 -47.57
CA THR A 126 -8.22 14.15 -48.10
C THR A 126 -7.16 13.96 -49.18
N GLY A 127 -6.20 13.05 -48.98
CA GLY A 127 -5.17 12.73 -49.96
C GLY A 127 -5.75 12.19 -51.27
N LYS A 128 -6.70 11.25 -51.20
CA LYS A 128 -7.36 10.68 -52.39
C LYS A 128 -8.19 11.70 -53.15
N GLY A 129 -8.86 12.62 -52.46
CA GLY A 129 -9.61 13.71 -53.09
C GLY A 129 -8.71 14.63 -53.92
N LEU A 130 -7.55 15.01 -53.35
CA LEU A 130 -6.58 15.87 -54.04
C LEU A 130 -5.95 15.18 -55.25
N GLU A 131 -5.66 13.88 -55.17
CA GLU A 131 -5.15 13.12 -56.32
C GLU A 131 -6.19 13.02 -57.45
N GLN A 132 -7.45 12.75 -57.12
CA GLN A 132 -8.52 12.69 -58.12
C GLN A 132 -8.76 14.04 -58.80
N ASP A 133 -8.76 15.14 -58.04
CA ASP A 133 -8.91 16.49 -58.59
C ASP A 133 -7.73 16.87 -59.48
N LEU A 134 -6.51 16.48 -59.12
CA LEU A 134 -5.31 16.70 -59.93
C LEU A 134 -5.38 15.91 -61.25
N VAL A 135 -5.77 14.64 -61.19
CA VAL A 135 -5.96 13.79 -62.37
C VAL A 135 -7.05 14.38 -63.29
N ALA A 136 -8.20 14.77 -62.73
CA ALA A 136 -9.30 15.37 -63.48
C ALA A 136 -8.88 16.69 -64.15
N THR A 137 -8.13 17.55 -63.42
CA THR A 137 -7.62 18.82 -63.95
C THR A 137 -6.63 18.60 -65.09
N THR A 138 -5.71 17.63 -64.95
CA THR A 138 -4.70 17.30 -65.96
C THR A 138 -5.35 16.75 -67.24
N ILE A 139 -6.33 15.85 -67.09
CA ILE A 139 -7.09 15.30 -68.23
C ILE A 139 -7.82 16.44 -68.96
N LYS A 140 -8.51 17.32 -68.21
CA LYS A 140 -9.25 18.45 -68.80
C LYS A 140 -8.33 19.40 -69.57
N ALA A 141 -7.15 19.74 -69.03
CA ALA A 141 -6.17 20.59 -69.69
C ALA A 141 -5.64 19.97 -71.01
N SER A 142 -5.50 18.65 -71.06
CA SER A 142 -5.06 17.91 -72.25
C SER A 142 -6.05 18.01 -73.41
N PHE A 143 -7.36 18.10 -73.13
CA PHE A 143 -8.40 18.26 -74.15
C PHE A 143 -8.59 19.71 -74.60
N THR A 144 -8.31 20.69 -73.75
CA THR A 144 -8.48 22.12 -74.08
C THR A 144 -7.28 22.71 -74.83
N ASN A 145 -6.08 22.14 -74.66
CA ASN A 145 -4.85 22.62 -75.29
C ASN A 145 -4.53 21.96 -76.64
N ASN A 146 -5.48 21.28 -77.28
CA ASN A 146 -5.30 20.76 -78.63
C ASN A 146 -5.84 21.78 -79.66
N PRO A 147 -4.99 22.67 -80.21
CA PRO A 147 -5.43 23.58 -81.26
C PRO A 147 -5.82 22.73 -82.48
N ARG A 148 -7.10 22.75 -82.84
CA ARG A 148 -7.57 22.17 -84.10
C ARG A 148 -6.82 22.87 -85.24
N ILE A 149 -5.92 22.13 -85.89
CA ILE A 149 -5.31 22.48 -87.17
C ILE A 149 -6.28 22.06 -88.27
#